data_AF-A0A969HQQ0-F1
#
_entry.id   AF-A0A969HQQ0-F1
#
_cell.length_a   1.000
_cell.length_b   1.000
_cell.length_c   1.000
_cell.angle_alpha   90.00
_cell.angle_beta   90.00
_cell.angle_gamma   90.00
#
_symmetry.space_group_name_H-M   'P 1'
#
loop_
_entity.id
_entity.type
_entity.pdbx_description
1 polymer ?
#
loop_
_entity_poly.entity_id
_entity_poly.type
_entity_poly.pdbx_seq_one_letter_code
_entity_poly.pdbx_strand_id
1 'polypeptide(L)'
;MFIALVHIWGESYIPISEVNKHGIAAREVGQEIGLKTGDKIIAINGNRIERYDELTSPATLLESNSYYTIIRDGKEMTISIPNDLVERLSTRKGQPKKFIDPRIPFDVEQVVVGSAADDAGLQKGDKITAINGKPVSFFMNLRKDWKPAKARQLA
;
A
#
# COMPACT_ATOMS: atom_id res chain seq x y z
N MET A 1 6.03 26.65 -25.78
CA MET A 1 4.99 25.60 -25.76
C MET A 1 5.66 24.29 -25.41
N PHE A 2 5.50 23.81 -24.17
CA PHE A 2 5.58 22.40 -23.79
C PHE A 2 4.78 22.24 -22.51
N ILE A 3 3.48 21.97 -22.68
CA ILE A 3 2.63 21.51 -21.58
C ILE A 3 2.84 19.99 -21.55
N ALA A 4 3.60 19.51 -20.56
CA ALA A 4 3.62 18.09 -20.26
C ALA A 4 2.29 17.74 -19.57
N LEU A 5 1.29 17.39 -20.38
CA LEU A 5 0.08 16.73 -19.91
C LEU A 5 0.49 15.33 -19.44
N VAL A 6 0.75 15.15 -18.14
CA VAL A 6 0.85 13.80 -17.58
C VAL A 6 -0.56 13.23 -17.58
N HIS A 7 -0.83 12.38 -18.56
CA HIS A 7 -2.05 11.61 -18.70
C HIS A 7 -2.03 10.50 -17.62
N ILE A 8 -2.54 10.81 -16.42
CA ILE A 8 -2.66 9.86 -15.31
C ILE A 8 -3.85 8.94 -15.63
N TRP A 9 -3.66 7.94 -16.49
CA TRP A 9 -4.60 6.83 -16.62
C TRP A 9 -4.43 5.90 -15.41
N GLY A 10 -5.15 6.23 -14.34
CA GLY A 10 -6.00 5.31 -13.57
C GLY A 10 -5.39 4.17 -12.73
N GLU A 11 -4.25 3.59 -13.10
CA GLU A 11 -3.70 2.42 -12.38
C GLU A 11 -2.30 2.72 -11.87
N SER A 12 -2.20 2.95 -10.56
CA SER A 12 -0.93 3.17 -9.88
C SER A 12 -0.05 1.91 -9.99
N TYR A 13 0.96 1.95 -10.85
CA TYR A 13 1.99 0.93 -10.94
C TYR A 13 2.92 1.02 -9.73
N ILE A 14 2.89 0.01 -8.85
CA ILE A 14 3.79 -0.07 -7.69
C ILE A 14 4.71 -1.27 -7.90
N PRO A 15 6.02 -1.06 -8.12
CA PRO A 15 6.99 -2.15 -8.21
C PRO A 15 7.04 -2.95 -6.90
N ILE A 16 7.00 -4.28 -6.99
CA ILE A 16 7.12 -5.14 -5.81
C ILE A 16 8.48 -4.98 -5.12
N SER A 17 9.51 -4.60 -5.88
CA SER A 17 10.85 -4.30 -5.35
C SER A 17 10.83 -3.17 -4.33
N GLU A 18 10.06 -2.10 -4.60
CA GLU A 18 9.87 -0.98 -3.68
C GLU A 18 9.12 -1.40 -2.42
N VAL A 19 8.06 -2.20 -2.57
CA VAL A 19 7.32 -2.75 -1.43
C VAL A 19 8.23 -3.64 -0.58
N ASN A 20 9.02 -4.50 -1.21
CA ASN A 20 9.90 -5.45 -0.53
C ASN A 20 11.11 -4.80 0.16
N LYS A 21 11.37 -3.50 -0.02
CA LYS A 21 12.31 -2.76 0.84
C LYS A 21 11.86 -2.76 2.31
N HIS A 22 10.55 -2.68 2.54
CA HIS A 22 9.95 -2.61 3.89
C HIS A 22 8.95 -3.75 4.18
N GLY A 23 8.64 -4.57 3.18
CA GLY A 23 7.66 -5.65 3.24
C GLY A 23 6.22 -5.16 3.19
N ILE A 24 5.28 -6.09 3.20
CA ILE A 24 3.85 -5.79 3.25
C ILE A 24 3.39 -5.51 4.68
N ALA A 25 2.26 -4.85 4.82
CA ALA A 25 1.50 -4.76 6.06
C ALA A 25 0.35 -5.78 5.99
N ALA A 26 0.36 -6.78 6.87
CA ALA A 26 -0.68 -7.80 6.92
C ALA A 26 -1.88 -7.27 7.73
N ARG A 27 -3.06 -7.31 7.13
CA ARG A 27 -4.34 -7.03 7.80
C ARG A 27 -4.89 -8.27 8.47
N GLU A 28 -6.00 -8.15 9.18
CA GLU A 28 -6.69 -9.25 9.87
C GLU A 28 -6.78 -10.52 8.99
N VAL A 29 -7.39 -10.41 7.80
CA VAL A 29 -7.50 -11.56 6.87
C VAL A 29 -6.13 -12.05 6.38
N GLY A 30 -5.17 -11.15 6.16
CA GLY A 30 -3.81 -11.53 5.78
C GLY A 30 -3.09 -12.31 6.89
N GLN A 31 -3.31 -11.91 8.14
CA GLN A 31 -2.76 -12.57 9.33
C GLN A 31 -3.40 -13.94 9.55
N GLU A 32 -4.71 -14.07 9.32
CA GLU A 32 -5.42 -15.34 9.38
C GLU A 32 -4.86 -16.39 8.41
N ILE A 33 -4.45 -15.97 7.20
CA ILE A 33 -3.82 -16.87 6.22
C ILE A 33 -2.33 -17.09 6.48
N GLY A 34 -1.76 -16.49 7.53
CA GLY A 34 -0.39 -16.70 7.96
C GLY A 34 0.64 -15.67 7.48
N LEU A 35 0.21 -14.59 6.81
CA LEU A 35 1.08 -13.46 6.50
C LEU A 35 1.37 -12.63 7.75
N LYS A 36 2.53 -11.98 7.77
CA LYS A 36 2.97 -11.08 8.83
C LYS A 36 3.42 -9.77 8.24
N THR A 37 3.24 -8.71 9.01
CA THR A 37 3.78 -7.39 8.66
C THR A 37 5.30 -7.47 8.60
N GLY A 38 5.88 -7.06 7.46
CA GLY A 38 7.31 -7.18 7.16
C GLY A 38 7.65 -8.32 6.20
N ASP A 39 6.70 -9.21 5.88
CA ASP A 39 6.91 -10.23 4.85
C ASP A 39 7.20 -9.59 3.49
N LYS A 40 8.14 -10.17 2.76
CA LYS A 40 8.45 -9.76 1.37
C LYS A 40 7.93 -10.81 0.43
N ILE A 41 6.94 -10.48 -0.40
CA ILE A 41 6.36 -11.43 -1.34
C ILE A 41 7.14 -11.34 -2.65
N ILE A 42 7.68 -12.47 -3.12
CA ILE A 42 8.59 -12.51 -4.27
C ILE A 42 8.03 -13.28 -5.47
N ALA A 43 7.09 -14.19 -5.22
CA ALA A 43 6.48 -15.01 -6.26
C ALA A 43 5.07 -15.49 -5.86
N ILE A 44 4.30 -15.84 -6.88
CA ILE A 44 2.97 -16.45 -6.79
C ILE A 44 3.01 -17.71 -7.64
N ASN A 45 2.67 -18.86 -7.07
CA ASN A 45 2.65 -20.15 -7.79
C ASN A 45 3.98 -20.48 -8.50
N GLY A 46 5.11 -20.08 -7.89
CA GLY A 46 6.46 -20.24 -8.44
C GLY A 46 6.86 -19.18 -9.47
N ASN A 47 5.93 -18.34 -9.95
CA ASN A 47 6.21 -17.26 -10.88
C ASN A 47 6.59 -15.98 -10.13
N ARG A 48 7.74 -15.40 -10.49
CA ARG A 48 8.17 -14.11 -9.93
C ARG A 48 7.19 -13.03 -10.36
N ILE A 49 6.86 -12.16 -9.42
CA ILE A 49 6.01 -11.00 -9.66
C ILE A 49 6.84 -9.74 -9.80
N GLU A 50 6.31 -8.75 -10.51
CA GLU A 50 6.96 -7.45 -10.69
C GLU A 50 6.18 -6.34 -10.03
N ARG A 51 4.86 -6.50 -9.91
CA ARG A 51 3.94 -5.47 -9.44
C ARG A 51 3.21 -5.91 -8.18
N TYR A 52 2.89 -4.92 -7.36
CA TYR A 52 2.13 -5.14 -6.13
C TYR A 52 0.68 -5.60 -6.39
N ASP A 53 0.03 -5.11 -7.44
CA ASP A 53 -1.37 -5.42 -7.75
C ASP A 53 -1.59 -6.87 -8.18
N GLU A 54 -0.56 -7.53 -8.72
CA GLU A 54 -0.55 -8.98 -8.99
C GLU A 54 -0.86 -9.81 -7.74
N LEU A 55 -0.42 -9.33 -6.56
CA LEU A 55 -0.69 -9.98 -5.28
C LEU A 55 -2.19 -10.01 -4.95
N THR A 56 -2.92 -8.99 -5.38
CA THR A 56 -4.34 -8.78 -5.05
C THR A 56 -5.27 -9.04 -6.23
N SER A 57 -4.72 -9.51 -7.35
CA SER A 57 -5.48 -9.77 -8.57
C SER A 57 -6.54 -10.85 -8.33
N PRO A 58 -7.81 -10.64 -8.72
CA PRO A 58 -8.85 -11.67 -8.61
C PRO A 58 -8.47 -12.97 -9.30
N ALA A 59 -7.73 -12.92 -10.42
CA ALA A 59 -7.26 -14.10 -11.13
C ALA A 59 -6.37 -14.98 -10.23
N THR A 60 -5.42 -14.35 -9.52
CA THR A 60 -4.55 -15.02 -8.57
C THR A 60 -5.31 -15.59 -7.37
N LEU A 61 -6.25 -14.82 -6.82
CA LEU A 61 -6.96 -15.21 -5.60
C LEU A 61 -8.01 -16.30 -5.83
N LEU A 62 -8.49 -16.46 -7.06
CA LEU A 62 -9.47 -17.49 -7.45
C LEU A 62 -8.81 -18.78 -7.97
N GLU A 63 -7.51 -18.75 -8.28
CA GLU A 63 -6.79 -19.93 -8.74
C GLU A 63 -6.64 -20.96 -7.60
N SER A 64 -7.00 -22.21 -7.89
CA SER A 64 -6.99 -23.30 -6.91
C SER A 64 -5.57 -23.70 -6.50
N ASN A 65 -5.37 -23.99 -5.21
CA ASN A 65 -4.07 -24.38 -4.64
C ASN A 65 -2.97 -23.32 -4.82
N SER A 66 -3.35 -22.04 -4.92
CA SER A 66 -2.37 -20.97 -5.04
C SER A 66 -1.57 -20.75 -3.77
N TYR A 67 -0.34 -20.25 -3.89
CA TYR A 67 0.52 -19.92 -2.76
C TYR A 67 1.41 -18.71 -3.07
N TYR A 68 1.69 -17.93 -2.04
CA TYR A 68 2.72 -16.90 -2.04
C TYR A 68 4.06 -17.50 -1.64
N THR A 69 5.12 -17.13 -2.34
CA THR A 69 6.49 -17.31 -1.86
C THR A 69 6.93 -16.04 -1.19
N ILE A 70 7.28 -16.12 0.09
CA ILE A 70 7.67 -14.99 0.91
C ILE A 70 9.07 -15.14 1.48
N ILE A 71 9.71 -14.02 1.79
CA ILE A 71 10.90 -13.96 2.62
C ILE A 71 10.52 -13.38 3.97
N ARG A 72 10.71 -14.16 5.04
CA ARG A 72 10.51 -13.77 6.43
C ARG A 72 11.78 -14.08 7.22
N ASP A 73 12.32 -13.09 7.92
CA ASP A 73 13.57 -13.21 8.69
C ASP A 73 14.74 -13.78 7.85
N GLY A 74 14.79 -13.42 6.56
CA GLY A 74 15.80 -13.88 5.61
C GLY A 74 15.61 -15.31 5.09
N LYS A 75 14.56 -16.02 5.51
CA LYS A 75 14.23 -17.37 5.04
C LYS A 75 13.08 -17.33 4.04
N GLU A 76 13.22 -18.10 2.97
CA GLU A 76 12.14 -18.32 2.01
C GLU A 76 11.14 -19.34 2.56
N MET A 77 9.85 -19.04 2.44
CA MET A 77 8.77 -19.95 2.82
C MET A 77 7.52 -19.71 1.98
N THR A 78 6.67 -20.71 1.91
CA THR A 78 5.40 -20.66 1.15
C THR A 78 4.21 -20.46 2.07
N ILE A 79 3.28 -19.59 1.69
CA ILE A 79 2.00 -19.37 2.36
C ILE A 79 0.88 -19.71 1.39
N SER A 80 0.09 -20.74 1.71
CA SER A 80 -1.06 -21.14 0.90
C SER A 80 -2.16 -20.07 0.93
N ILE A 81 -2.74 -19.81 -0.23
CA ILE A 81 -3.89 -18.94 -0.43
C ILE A 81 -5.15 -19.81 -0.33
N PRO A 82 -5.99 -19.61 0.70
CA PRO A 82 -7.24 -20.37 0.81
C PRO A 82 -8.21 -20.02 -0.32
N ASN A 83 -8.91 -21.02 -0.86
CA ASN A 83 -9.89 -20.81 -1.93
C ASN A 83 -11.07 -19.91 -1.50
N ASP A 84 -11.33 -19.82 -0.18
CA ASP A 84 -12.37 -18.97 0.41
C ASP A 84 -11.88 -17.54 0.70
N LEU A 85 -10.62 -17.20 0.37
CA LEU A 85 -10.08 -15.87 0.63
C LEU A 85 -10.91 -14.76 -0.04
N VAL A 86 -11.35 -14.96 -1.28
CA VAL A 86 -12.19 -13.98 -1.99
C VAL A 86 -13.53 -13.78 -1.27
N GLU A 87 -14.12 -14.85 -0.73
CA GLU A 87 -15.34 -14.77 0.09
C GLU A 87 -15.08 -13.99 1.39
N ARG A 88 -13.96 -14.26 2.09
CA ARG A 88 -13.56 -13.52 3.30
C ARG A 88 -13.33 -12.03 3.05
N LEU A 89 -12.86 -11.68 1.84
CA LEU A 89 -12.66 -10.29 1.43
C LEU A 89 -13.95 -9.60 0.98
N SER A 90 -14.95 -10.38 0.59
CA SER A 90 -16.25 -9.87 0.16
C SER A 90 -17.09 -9.46 1.38
N THR A 91 -17.34 -8.16 1.55
CA THR A 91 -18.22 -7.68 2.62
C THR A 91 -19.64 -7.45 2.12
N ARG A 92 -20.63 -7.70 2.98
CA ARG A 92 -22.06 -7.42 2.73
C ARG A 92 -22.36 -5.94 2.45
N LYS A 93 -21.41 -5.02 2.67
CA LYS A 93 -21.58 -3.57 2.48
C LYS A 93 -20.90 -3.03 1.20
N GLY A 94 -20.48 -3.92 0.29
CA GLY A 94 -19.96 -3.54 -1.03
C GLY A 94 -18.56 -2.92 -1.05
N GLN A 95 -17.84 -2.91 0.08
CA GLN A 95 -16.44 -2.49 0.13
C GLN A 95 -15.55 -3.73 0.36
N PRO A 96 -14.76 -4.17 -0.63
CA PRO A 96 -13.87 -5.31 -0.44
C PRO A 96 -12.85 -5.00 0.68
N LYS A 97 -12.72 -5.91 1.64
CA LYS A 97 -11.66 -5.84 2.65
C LYS A 97 -10.31 -6.01 1.93
N LYS A 98 -9.30 -5.30 2.41
CA LYS A 98 -7.91 -5.55 2.03
C LYS A 98 -7.28 -6.52 3.03
N PHE A 99 -6.51 -7.48 2.54
CA PHE A 99 -5.74 -8.41 3.37
C PHE A 99 -4.27 -8.00 3.51
N ILE A 100 -3.76 -7.23 2.56
CA ILE A 100 -2.40 -6.68 2.54
C ILE A 100 -2.41 -5.23 2.07
N ASP A 101 -1.40 -4.47 2.53
CA ASP A 101 -1.11 -3.13 2.05
C ASP A 101 0.40 -2.94 1.85
N PRO A 102 0.84 -2.09 0.91
CA PRO A 102 2.25 -1.82 0.70
C PRO A 102 2.79 -0.87 1.77
N ARG A 103 3.99 -1.13 2.31
CA ARG A 103 4.66 -0.24 3.28
C ARG A 103 5.64 0.69 2.59
N ILE A 104 5.11 1.70 1.91
CA ILE A 104 5.92 2.70 1.19
C ILE A 104 6.10 3.93 2.09
N PRO A 105 7.35 4.34 2.38
CA PRO A 105 7.63 5.56 3.12
C PRO A 105 6.95 6.77 2.48
N PHE A 106 6.55 7.72 3.32
CA PHE A 106 5.96 8.95 2.82
C PHE A 106 7.05 10.01 2.62
N ASP A 107 7.46 10.20 1.37
CA ASP A 107 8.37 11.27 0.96
C ASP A 107 7.59 12.30 0.13
N VAL A 108 7.82 13.60 0.40
CA VAL A 108 7.19 14.68 -0.36
C VAL A 108 7.97 14.85 -1.68
N GLU A 109 7.44 14.30 -2.76
CA GLU A 109 8.09 14.37 -4.08
C GLU A 109 7.84 15.71 -4.78
N GLN A 110 6.63 16.24 -4.65
CA GLN A 110 6.24 17.54 -5.20
C GLN A 110 5.17 18.18 -4.32
N VAL A 111 5.33 19.49 -4.10
CA VAL A 111 4.31 20.33 -3.48
C VAL A 111 3.72 21.22 -4.55
N VAL A 112 2.39 21.19 -4.65
CA VAL A 112 1.65 22.04 -5.59
C VAL A 112 1.54 23.43 -4.95
N VAL A 113 1.97 24.48 -5.66
CA VAL A 113 1.87 25.87 -5.19
C VAL A 113 0.40 26.22 -4.91
N GLY A 114 0.12 26.80 -3.75
CA GLY A 114 -1.23 27.09 -3.26
C GLY A 114 -2.01 25.88 -2.73
N SER A 115 -1.35 24.73 -2.53
CA SER A 115 -1.96 23.60 -1.83
C SER A 115 -1.82 23.74 -0.31
N ALA A 116 -2.62 22.99 0.45
CA ALA A 116 -2.48 22.93 1.90
C ALA A 116 -1.07 22.48 2.36
N ALA A 117 -0.31 21.78 1.49
CA ALA A 117 1.08 21.41 1.74
C ALA A 117 2.04 22.60 1.54
N ASP A 118 1.78 23.47 0.56
CA ASP A 118 2.53 24.70 0.31
C ASP A 118 2.30 25.72 1.44
N ASP A 119 1.04 25.89 1.85
CA ASP A 119 0.67 26.72 3.01
C ASP A 119 1.28 26.21 4.33
N ALA A 120 1.48 24.89 4.43
CA ALA A 120 2.15 24.26 5.56
C ALA A 120 3.69 24.36 5.48
N GLY A 121 4.23 24.94 4.41
CA GLY A 121 5.66 25.13 4.19
C GLY A 121 6.42 23.84 3.83
N LEU A 122 5.72 22.78 3.41
CA LEU A 122 6.37 21.55 2.97
C LEU A 122 7.15 21.80 1.69
N GLN A 123 8.33 21.20 1.59
CA GLN A 123 9.20 21.26 0.44
C GLN A 123 9.45 19.88 -0.14
N LYS A 124 9.84 19.86 -1.40
CA LYS A 124 10.33 18.64 -2.04
C LYS A 124 11.49 18.07 -1.22
N GLY A 125 11.40 16.78 -0.90
CA GLY A 125 12.38 16.07 -0.10
C GLY A 125 12.07 16.04 1.40
N ASP A 126 11.03 16.74 1.85
CA ASP A 126 10.60 16.64 3.24
C ASP A 126 10.06 15.25 3.56
N LYS A 127 10.44 14.76 4.75
CA LYS A 127 9.97 13.50 5.30
C LYS A 127 8.95 13.80 6.38
N ILE A 128 7.69 13.45 6.12
CA ILE A 128 6.65 13.57 7.14
C ILE A 128 6.83 12.41 8.11
N THR A 129 7.37 12.72 9.29
CA THR A 129 7.60 11.75 10.37
C THR A 129 6.48 11.77 11.42
N ALA A 130 5.66 12.81 11.45
CA ALA A 130 4.51 12.93 12.36
C ALA A 130 3.43 13.90 11.84
N ILE A 131 2.18 13.66 12.21
CA ILE A 131 1.04 14.57 12.00
C ILE A 131 0.24 14.70 13.29
N ASN A 132 -0.08 15.94 13.68
CA ASN A 132 -0.78 16.24 14.94
C ASN A 132 -0.10 15.58 16.16
N GLY A 133 1.24 15.56 16.18
CA GLY A 133 2.04 14.93 17.25
C GLY A 133 2.04 13.40 17.24
N LYS A 134 1.38 12.74 16.27
CA LYS A 134 1.40 11.28 16.11
C LYS A 134 2.42 10.87 15.05
N PRO A 135 3.34 9.94 15.34
CA PRO A 135 4.28 9.45 14.34
C PRO A 135 3.58 8.81 13.15
N VAL A 136 4.01 9.18 11.94
CA VAL A 136 3.54 8.64 10.66
C VAL A 136 4.76 8.28 9.83
N SER A 137 4.84 7.03 9.37
CA SER A 137 6.02 6.53 8.63
C SER A 137 5.70 5.98 7.25
N PHE A 138 4.42 5.68 6.96
CA PHE A 138 3.97 5.09 5.71
C PHE A 138 2.73 5.82 5.20
N PHE A 139 2.57 5.92 3.88
CA PHE A 139 1.43 6.59 3.22
C PHE A 139 0.07 6.13 3.76
N MET A 140 -0.04 4.85 4.13
CA MET A 140 -1.30 4.34 4.64
C MET A 140 -1.65 4.83 6.06
N ASN A 141 -0.64 5.00 6.92
CA ASN A 141 -0.84 5.56 8.24
C ASN A 141 -1.30 7.01 8.12
N LEU A 142 -0.70 7.76 7.17
CA LEU A 142 -1.11 9.12 6.84
C LEU A 142 -2.60 9.22 6.52
N ARG A 143 -3.11 8.40 5.59
CA ARG A 143 -4.53 8.46 5.18
C ARG A 143 -5.49 8.18 6.34
N LYS A 144 -5.09 7.36 7.31
CA LYS A 144 -5.90 7.03 8.49
C LYS A 144 -5.92 8.18 9.51
N ASP A 145 -4.79 8.83 9.72
CA ASP A 145 -4.63 9.87 10.73
C ASP A 145 -4.97 11.28 10.22
N TRP A 146 -5.09 11.43 8.90
CA TRP A 146 -5.50 12.68 8.26
C TRP A 146 -6.95 13.04 8.61
N LYS A 147 -7.11 14.16 9.32
CA LYS A 147 -8.38 14.89 9.39
C LYS A 147 -8.16 16.24 8.73
N PRO A 148 -8.99 16.65 7.75
CA PRO A 148 -8.88 18.00 7.22
C PRO A 148 -9.05 19.00 8.36
N ALA A 149 -8.03 19.80 8.63
CA ALA A 149 -8.19 20.97 9.48
C ALA A 149 -9.13 21.91 8.75
N LYS A 150 -10.28 22.26 9.36
CA LYS A 150 -11.13 23.33 8.85
C LYS A 150 -10.27 24.58 8.71
N ALA A 151 -10.19 25.11 7.49
CA ALA A 151 -9.59 26.41 7.23
C ALA A 151 -10.20 27.43 8.21
N ARG A 152 -9.40 27.88 9.18
CA ARG A 152 -9.74 29.07 9.94
C ARG A 152 -9.43 30.25 9.03
N GLN A 153 -10.46 30.81 8.40
CA GLN A 153 -10.41 32.19 7.94
C GLN A 153 -10.13 33.05 9.17
N LEU A 154 -8.93 33.60 9.25
CA LEU A 154 -8.64 34.72 10.12
C LEU A 154 -9.25 35.95 9.41
N ALA A 155 -10.23 36.55 10.09
CA ALA A 155 -10.81 37.84 9.74
C ALA A 155 -9.85 38.98 10.12
#